data_AF-A0A1S9CME5-F1
#
_entry.id   AF-A0A1S9CME5-F1
#
_cell.length_a   1.000
_cell.length_b   1.000
_cell.length_c   1.000
_cell.angle_alpha   90.00
_cell.angle_beta   90.00
_cell.angle_gamma   90.00
#
_symmetry.space_group_name_H-M   'P 1'
#
loop_
_entity.id
_entity.type
_entity.pdbx_description
1 polymer ?
#
loop_
_entity_poly.entity_id
_entity_poly.type
_entity_poly.pdbx_seq_one_letter_code
_entity_poly.pdbx_strand_id
1 'polypeptide(L)'
;MVAFCIHCAKGEIFKYDFEKIVMPHKIYRKRFCYGGLSFDKPGLTITNKCINCGKCKKACSFDAIFKEETQYKIDGNRCDECGSCYLVCPASAVIHKGN
;
A
#
# COMPACT_ATOMS: atom_id res chain seq x y z
N MET A 1 11.27 19.64 33.72
CA MET A 1 10.78 18.41 33.07
C MET A 1 9.51 18.77 32.35
N VAL A 2 9.41 18.51 31.04
CA VAL A 2 8.22 18.81 30.24
C VAL A 2 7.67 17.48 29.74
N ALA A 3 6.37 17.26 29.94
CA ALA A 3 5.63 16.13 29.39
C ALA A 3 4.52 16.69 28.49
N PHE A 4 4.17 15.96 27.43
CA PHE A 4 3.01 16.26 26.59
C PHE A 4 2.10 15.04 26.52
N CYS A 5 0.80 15.29 26.39
CA CYS A 5 -0.23 14.27 26.20
C CYS A 5 -0.72 14.33 24.75
N ILE A 6 -0.80 13.17 24.10
CA ILE A 6 -1.49 13.04 22.82
C ILE A 6 -2.92 12.61 23.16
N HIS A 7 -3.92 13.44 22.84
CA HIS A 7 -5.34 13.14 23.10
C HIS A 7 -6.01 12.38 21.96
N CYS A 8 -5.53 12.57 20.74
CA CYS A 8 -5.95 11.81 19.56
C CYS A 8 -4.84 11.88 18.49
N ALA A 9 -4.68 10.81 17.70
CA ALA A 9 -3.72 10.79 16.59
C ALA A 9 -4.10 9.77 15.51
N LYS A 10 -3.66 10.04 14.28
CA LYS A 10 -3.50 9.03 13.23
C LYS A 10 -2.02 8.84 13.01
N GLY A 11 -1.58 7.60 12.84
CA GLY A 11 -0.18 7.28 12.62
C GLY A 11 -0.01 6.09 11.70
N GLU A 12 1.19 5.95 11.16
CA GLU A 12 1.58 4.82 10.34
C GLU A 12 2.92 4.29 10.82
N ILE A 13 3.03 2.97 10.94
CA ILE A 13 4.28 2.28 11.21
C ILE A 13 4.76 1.67 9.91
N PHE A 14 5.98 2.01 9.52
CA PHE A 14 6.68 1.42 8.39
C PHE A 14 7.79 0.52 8.91
N LYS A 15 7.69 -0.78 8.62
CA LYS A 15 8.74 -1.75 8.91
C LYS A 15 9.32 -2.24 7.59
N TYR A 16 10.50 -1.74 7.24
CA TYR A 16 11.21 -2.13 6.01
C TYR A 16 12.12 -3.33 6.26
N ASP A 17 12.23 -4.18 5.25
CA ASP A 17 13.13 -5.32 5.19
C ASP A 17 13.46 -5.61 3.72
N PHE A 18 14.27 -4.74 3.12
CA PHE A 18 14.53 -4.76 1.68
C PHE A 18 15.15 -6.08 1.19
N GLU A 19 15.94 -6.73 2.05
CA GLU A 19 16.63 -7.99 1.79
C GLU A 19 15.79 -9.22 2.19
N LYS A 20 14.61 -9.01 2.81
CA LYS A 20 13.69 -10.07 3.26
C LYS A 20 14.35 -11.04 4.24
N ILE A 21 15.16 -10.51 5.16
CA ILE A 21 15.87 -11.32 6.18
C ILE A 21 14.91 -11.82 7.25
N VAL A 22 13.98 -10.96 7.68
CA VAL A 22 13.06 -11.19 8.81
C VAL A 22 11.63 -11.46 8.33
N MET A 23 11.26 -10.95 7.16
CA MET A 23 9.91 -11.04 6.61
C MET A 23 9.92 -11.46 5.13
N PRO A 24 8.89 -12.18 4.65
CA PRO A 24 8.82 -12.62 3.25
C PRO A 24 8.54 -11.49 2.24
N HIS A 25 8.48 -10.24 2.69
CA HIS A 25 8.13 -9.07 1.91
C HIS A 25 8.97 -7.87 2.34
N LYS A 26 9.13 -6.89 1.44
CA LYS A 26 10.08 -5.78 1.65
C LYS A 26 9.61 -4.69 2.61
N ILE A 27 8.31 -4.65 2.88
CA ILE A 27 7.69 -3.64 3.73
C ILE A 27 6.45 -4.22 4.39
N TYR A 28 6.27 -3.91 5.67
CA TYR A 28 5.01 -4.03 6.37
C TYR A 28 4.59 -2.65 6.87
N ARG A 29 3.39 -2.22 6.48
CA ARG A 29 2.79 -0.94 6.83
C ARG A 29 1.55 -1.18 7.67
N LYS A 30 1.48 -0.50 8.82
CA LYS A 30 0.32 -0.54 9.71
C LYS A 30 -0.14 0.88 10.03
N ARG A 31 -1.31 1.23 9.52
CA ARG A 31 -2.03 2.44 9.92
C ARG A 31 -2.73 2.19 11.26
N PHE A 32 -2.72 3.19 12.13
CA PHE A 32 -3.41 3.15 13.41
C PHE A 32 -4.01 4.51 13.74
N CYS A 33 -5.01 4.50 14.60
CA CYS A 33 -5.64 5.69 15.15
C CYS A 33 -5.92 5.49 16.63
N TYR A 34 -5.99 6.59 17.37
CA TYR A 34 -6.39 6.64 18.77
C TYR A 34 -7.15 7.96 19.02
N GLY A 35 -8.03 7.97 20.02
CA GLY A 35 -8.82 9.15 20.39
C GLY A 35 -10.01 9.40 19.45
N GLY A 36 -10.72 8.35 19.01
CA GLY A 36 -11.96 8.45 18.24
C GLY A 36 -11.79 8.74 16.74
N LEU A 37 -10.55 8.80 16.24
CA LEU A 37 -10.27 9.02 14.82
C LEU A 37 -10.40 7.71 14.01
N SER A 38 -10.61 7.84 12.70
CA SER A 38 -10.55 6.73 11.74
C SER A 38 -9.38 6.92 10.75
N PHE A 39 -8.94 5.87 10.07
CA PHE A 39 -7.93 5.97 9.01
C PHE A 39 -8.37 5.22 7.75
N ASP A 40 -7.91 5.72 6.60
CA ASP A 40 -8.17 5.08 5.32
C ASP A 40 -7.30 3.84 5.13
N LYS A 41 -7.83 2.82 4.45
CA LYS A 41 -7.07 1.62 4.13
C LYS A 41 -5.80 1.97 3.34
N PRO A 42 -4.61 1.46 3.70
CA PRO A 42 -3.36 1.76 3.00
C PRO A 42 -3.33 1.23 1.57
N GLY A 43 -2.45 1.83 0.75
CA GLY A 43 -2.11 1.37 -0.59
C GLY A 43 -3.05 1.88 -1.69
N LEU A 44 -2.51 1.94 -2.91
CA LEU A 44 -3.29 2.14 -4.14
C LEU A 44 -4.22 0.95 -4.38
N THR A 45 -5.24 1.14 -5.22
CA THR A 45 -6.23 0.10 -5.51
C THR A 45 -6.28 -0.18 -7.02
N ILE A 46 -6.34 -1.46 -7.39
CA ILE A 46 -6.63 -1.89 -8.76
C ILE A 46 -8.15 -2.10 -8.86
N THR A 47 -8.76 -1.42 -9.81
CA THR A 47 -10.19 -1.48 -10.13
C THR A 47 -10.50 -2.61 -11.12
N ASN A 48 -11.79 -2.85 -11.36
CA ASN A 48 -12.31 -3.80 -12.35
C ASN A 48 -11.93 -3.48 -13.81
N LYS A 49 -11.30 -2.32 -14.09
CA LYS A 49 -10.71 -2.02 -15.41
C LYS A 49 -9.43 -2.83 -15.69
N CYS A 50 -8.98 -3.67 -14.75
CA CYS A 50 -7.80 -4.49 -14.91
C CYS A 50 -7.95 -5.47 -16.09
N ILE A 51 -7.01 -5.40 -17.04
CA ILE A 51 -6.95 -6.29 -18.22
C ILE A 51 -5.94 -7.44 -18.06
N ASN A 52 -5.51 -7.76 -16.83
CA ASN A 52 -4.57 -8.86 -16.54
C ASN A 52 -3.21 -8.83 -17.28
N CYS A 53 -2.73 -7.67 -17.73
CA CYS A 53 -1.46 -7.58 -18.45
C CYS A 53 -0.19 -7.78 -17.59
N GLY A 54 -0.30 -7.66 -16.26
CA GLY A 54 0.81 -7.88 -15.32
C GLY A 54 1.91 -6.82 -15.28
N LYS A 55 1.81 -5.72 -16.05
CA LYS A 55 2.79 -4.62 -16.04
C LYS A 55 2.97 -4.00 -14.65
N CYS A 56 1.87 -3.79 -13.91
CA CYS A 56 1.91 -3.24 -12.55
C CYS A 56 2.74 -4.13 -11.61
N LYS A 57 2.57 -5.46 -11.67
CA LYS A 57 3.32 -6.41 -10.83
C LYS A 57 4.82 -6.33 -11.09
N LYS A 58 5.24 -6.24 -12.35
CA LYS A 58 6.67 -6.11 -12.72
C LYS A 58 7.27 -4.77 -12.27
N ALA A 59 6.48 -3.70 -12.24
CA ALA A 59 6.94 -2.37 -11.84
C ALA A 59 6.98 -2.14 -10.32
N CYS A 60 6.43 -3.05 -9.51
CA CYS A 60 6.35 -2.86 -8.06
C CYS A 60 7.65 -3.30 -7.37
N SER A 61 8.48 -2.34 -6.96
CA SER A 61 9.74 -2.61 -6.26
C SER A 61 9.57 -3.32 -4.91
N PHE A 62 8.39 -3.21 -4.29
CA PHE A 62 8.08 -3.74 -2.95
C PHE A 62 7.38 -5.11 -2.96
N ASP A 63 7.14 -5.70 -4.14
CA ASP A 63 6.40 -6.96 -4.29
C ASP A 63 4.99 -6.92 -3.66
N ALA A 64 4.34 -5.74 -3.67
CA ALA A 64 3.02 -5.53 -3.09
C ALA A 64 1.88 -6.13 -3.92
N ILE A 65 2.13 -6.47 -5.18
CA ILE A 65 1.10 -6.80 -6.17
C ILE A 65 1.11 -8.30 -6.46
N PHE A 66 -0.05 -8.93 -6.29
CA PHE A 66 -0.25 -10.36 -6.55
C PHE A 66 -1.36 -10.58 -7.58
N LYS A 67 -1.36 -11.75 -8.22
CA LYS A 67 -2.36 -12.16 -9.20
C LYS A 67 -3.43 -12.98 -8.48
N GLU A 68 -4.69 -12.61 -8.65
CA GLU A 68 -5.85 -13.44 -8.30
C GLU A 68 -6.44 -14.10 -9.56
N GLU A 69 -7.60 -14.74 -9.44
CA GLU A 69 -8.27 -15.45 -10.55
C GLU A 69 -8.56 -14.53 -11.74
N THR A 70 -9.12 -13.34 -11.49
CA THR A 70 -9.67 -12.46 -12.53
C THR A 70 -8.96 -11.13 -12.67
N GLN A 71 -8.13 -10.72 -11.70
CA GLN A 71 -7.40 -9.46 -11.73
C GLN A 71 -6.15 -9.48 -10.86
N TYR A 72 -5.29 -8.48 -11.04
CA TYR A 72 -4.23 -8.19 -10.07
C TYR A 72 -4.79 -7.40 -8.89
N LYS A 73 -4.26 -7.66 -7.69
CA LYS A 73 -4.57 -6.88 -6.48
C LYS A 73 -3.30 -6.38 -5.79
N ILE A 74 -3.45 -5.31 -5.03
CA ILE A 74 -2.39 -4.70 -4.23
C ILE A 74 -2.64 -5.01 -2.76
N ASP A 75 -1.66 -5.60 -2.08
CA ASP A 75 -1.63 -5.66 -0.61
C ASP A 75 -1.22 -4.29 -0.08
N GLY A 76 -2.18 -3.56 0.48
CA GLY A 76 -1.96 -2.21 1.01
C GLY A 76 -0.95 -2.16 2.15
N ASN A 77 -0.82 -3.24 2.93
CA ASN A 77 0.16 -3.32 4.00
C ASN A 77 1.57 -3.55 3.46
N ARG A 78 1.73 -3.90 2.17
CA ARG A 78 3.03 -4.05 1.50
C ARG A 78 3.29 -2.95 0.47
N CYS A 79 2.43 -1.94 0.42
CA CYS A 79 2.50 -0.85 -0.54
C CYS A 79 3.11 0.39 0.12
N ASP A 80 4.15 0.94 -0.49
CA ASP A 80 4.75 2.22 -0.08
C ASP A 80 4.07 3.43 -0.74
N GLU A 81 3.09 3.19 -1.62
CA GLU A 81 2.37 4.20 -2.40
C GLU A 81 3.22 5.02 -3.38
N CYS A 82 4.35 4.48 -3.86
CA CYS A 82 5.24 5.16 -4.83
C CYS A 82 4.62 5.54 -6.18
N GLY A 83 3.49 4.94 -6.57
CA GLY A 83 2.79 5.28 -7.82
C GLY A 83 3.34 4.63 -9.10
N SER A 84 4.41 3.83 -9.06
CA SER A 84 4.96 3.16 -10.26
C SER A 84 3.92 2.32 -10.99
N CYS A 85 3.06 1.61 -10.25
CA CYS A 85 1.98 0.80 -10.83
C CYS A 85 0.91 1.64 -11.54
N TYR A 86 0.66 2.88 -11.08
CA TYR A 86 -0.27 3.82 -11.69
C TYR A 86 0.23 4.27 -13.06
N LEU A 87 1.50 4.69 -13.13
CA LEU A 87 2.11 5.20 -14.36
C LEU A 87 2.19 4.17 -15.48
N VAL A 88 2.45 2.90 -15.16
CA VAL A 88 2.63 1.85 -16.17
C VAL A 88 1.34 1.16 -16.62
N CYS A 89 0.19 1.47 -15.99
CA CYS A 89 -1.06 0.75 -16.25
C CYS A 89 -1.72 1.25 -17.56
N PRO A 90 -1.75 0.43 -18.64
CA PRO A 90 -2.30 0.88 -19.92
C PRO A 90 -3.83 1.02 -19.90
N ALA A 91 -4.50 0.38 -18.95
CA ALA A 91 -5.95 0.45 -18.79
C ALA A 91 -6.39 1.52 -17.77
N SER A 92 -5.44 2.28 -17.22
CA SER A 92 -5.69 3.26 -16.14
C SER A 92 -6.53 2.65 -15.00
N ALA A 93 -6.26 1.38 -14.68
CA ALA A 93 -7.04 0.60 -13.72
C ALA A 93 -6.60 0.82 -12.27
N VAL A 94 -5.45 1.46 -12.05
CA VAL A 94 -4.92 1.76 -10.72
C VAL A 94 -5.41 3.14 -10.30
N ILE A 95 -5.87 3.30 -9.06
CA ILE A 95 -6.30 4.58 -8.50
C ILE A 95 -5.59 4.88 -7.17
N HIS A 96 -5.31 6.17 -6.95
CA HIS A 96 -4.95 6.71 -5.64
C HIS A 96 -6.22 6.88 -4.79
N LYS A 97 -6.11 6.66 -3.48
CA LYS A 97 -7.20 7.03 -2.57
C LYS A 97 -7.08 8.51 -2.26
N GLY A 98 -7.95 9.31 -2.85
CA GLY A 98 -7.98 10.77 -2.68
C GLY A 98 -8.31 11.59 -3.93
N ASN A 99 -8.50 10.97 -5.10
CA ASN A 99 -8.94 11.61 -6.34
C ASN A 99 -10.30 11.09 -6.80
#